data_AF-A0A3B0KPB9-F1
#
_entry.id   AF-A0A3B0KPB9-F1
#
_cell.length_a   1.000
_cell.length_b   1.000
_cell.length_c   1.000
_cell.angle_alpha   90.00
_cell.angle_beta   90.00
_cell.angle_gamma   90.00
#
_symmetry.space_group_name_H-M   'P 1'
#
loop_
_entity.id
_entity.type
_entity.pdbx_description
1 polymer ?
#
loop_
_entity_poly.entity_id
_entity_poly.type
_entity_poly.pdbx_seq_one_letter_code
_entity_poly.pdbx_strand_id
1 'polypeptide(L)'
;MKVIRARDIVDEPSLVAPHPYINFLRFLKRKNPRYGLLRLLQEAPTLWDALTVAKQRLFKRDRILKRLTRRPIARRRRRRRQRRILRRNRGLPRNGHAQVRRPIYKRRPPARSRRRKKVRNGS
;
A
#
# COMPACT_ATOMS: atom_id res chain seq x y z
N MET A 1 26.78 -5.57 5.01
CA MET A 1 25.66 -6.01 4.13
C MET A 1 24.44 -5.10 4.28
N LYS A 2 23.92 -4.51 3.19
CA LYS A 2 22.58 -3.87 3.20
C LYS A 2 21.54 -4.89 3.67
N VAL A 3 20.58 -4.43 4.48
CA VAL A 3 19.51 -5.27 5.07
C VAL A 3 18.84 -6.13 3.99
N ILE A 4 18.97 -7.45 4.08
CA ILE A 4 18.30 -8.39 3.18
C ILE A 4 16.81 -8.32 3.47
N ARG A 5 16.05 -7.76 2.53
CA ARG A 5 14.59 -7.71 2.64
C ARG A 5 14.00 -8.91 1.89
N ALA A 6 13.02 -9.56 2.51
CA ALA A 6 12.28 -10.66 1.90
C ALA A 6 11.73 -10.31 0.51
N ARG A 7 11.31 -9.05 0.31
CA ARG A 7 10.80 -8.57 -0.98
C ARG A 7 11.83 -8.52 -2.12
N ASP A 8 13.12 -8.59 -1.80
CA ASP A 8 14.21 -8.52 -2.78
C ASP A 8 14.66 -9.93 -3.21
N ILE A 9 14.19 -10.98 -2.52
CA ILE A 9 14.48 -12.39 -2.79
C ILE A 9 13.45 -12.90 -3.80
N VAL A 10 13.91 -13.41 -4.95
CA VAL A 10 13.19 -14.08 -6.07
C VAL A 10 11.69 -13.73 -6.18
N ASP A 11 11.35 -12.98 -7.24
CA ASP A 11 9.97 -12.52 -7.47
C ASP A 11 9.10 -13.52 -8.24
N GLU A 12 9.71 -14.48 -8.95
CA GLU A 12 9.00 -15.35 -9.88
C GLU A 12 8.93 -16.79 -9.35
N PRO A 13 7.72 -17.39 -9.24
CA PRO A 13 7.54 -18.68 -8.59
C PRO A 13 8.18 -19.85 -9.33
N SER A 14 8.27 -19.78 -10.66
CA SER A 14 8.92 -20.79 -11.52
C SER A 14 10.45 -20.86 -11.32
N LEU A 15 11.07 -19.76 -10.89
CA LEU A 15 12.52 -19.68 -10.69
C LEU A 15 12.97 -20.07 -9.27
N VAL A 16 12.03 -20.44 -8.40
CA VAL A 16 12.33 -20.85 -7.02
C VAL A 16 12.88 -22.26 -7.01
N ALA A 17 14.17 -22.38 -6.73
CA ALA A 17 14.82 -23.67 -6.56
C ALA A 17 14.38 -24.34 -5.25
N PRO A 18 14.35 -25.69 -5.18
CA PRO A 18 14.15 -26.42 -3.93
C PRO A 18 15.22 -26.07 -2.88
N HIS A 19 16.47 -25.94 -3.34
CA HIS A 19 17.60 -25.73 -2.46
C HIS A 19 17.80 -24.24 -2.10
N PRO A 20 17.88 -23.87 -0.81
CA PRO A 20 17.89 -22.48 -0.38
C PRO A 20 19.15 -21.72 -0.81
N TYR A 21 20.30 -22.41 -0.88
CA TYR A 21 21.56 -21.81 -1.34
C TYR A 21 21.48 -21.33 -2.79
N ILE A 22 20.81 -22.09 -3.68
CA ILE A 22 20.61 -21.69 -5.07
C ILE A 22 19.74 -20.43 -5.16
N ASN A 23 18.70 -20.32 -4.32
CA ASN A 23 17.88 -19.10 -4.24
C ASN A 23 18.69 -17.90 -3.73
N PHE A 24 19.66 -18.12 -2.84
CA PHE A 24 20.60 -17.11 -2.37
C PHE A 24 21.57 -16.67 -3.49
N LEU A 25 22.13 -17.59 -4.27
CA LEU A 25 22.99 -17.24 -5.41
C LEU A 25 22.26 -16.36 -6.42
N ARG A 26 21.00 -16.70 -6.74
CA ARG A 26 20.15 -15.85 -7.61
C ARG A 26 19.95 -14.46 -7.03
N PHE A 27 19.70 -14.37 -5.72
CA PHE A 27 19.59 -13.08 -5.03
C PHE A 27 20.90 -12.28 -5.09
N LEU A 28 22.04 -12.94 -4.85
CA LEU A 28 23.35 -12.32 -4.85
C LEU A 28 23.70 -11.80 -6.25
N LYS A 29 23.45 -12.59 -7.31
CA LYS A 29 23.65 -12.17 -8.70
C LYS A 29 22.78 -10.97 -9.07
N ARG A 30 21.52 -10.94 -8.60
CA ARG A 30 20.62 -9.80 -8.82
C ARG A 30 21.07 -8.54 -8.09
N LYS A 31 21.65 -8.68 -6.89
CA LYS A 31 22.19 -7.53 -6.12
C LYS A 31 23.50 -7.02 -6.68
N ASN A 32 24.35 -7.91 -7.19
CA ASN A 32 25.66 -7.60 -7.72
C ASN A 32 25.74 -8.01 -9.20
N PRO A 33 25.08 -7.27 -10.12
CA PRO A 33 25.03 -7.65 -11.54
C PRO A 33 26.42 -7.74 -12.18
N ARG A 34 27.35 -6.89 -11.71
CA ARG A 34 28.75 -6.82 -12.17
C ARG A 34 29.60 -8.04 -11.78
N TYR A 35 29.13 -8.89 -10.85
CA TYR A 35 29.89 -10.07 -10.47
C TYR A 35 29.84 -11.11 -11.60
N GLY A 36 30.99 -11.47 -12.12
CA GLY A 36 31.14 -12.67 -12.96
C GLY A 36 30.80 -13.94 -12.18
N LEU A 37 30.61 -15.06 -12.88
CA LEU A 37 30.25 -16.33 -12.25
C LEU A 37 31.29 -16.79 -11.21
N LEU A 38 32.59 -16.69 -11.56
CA LEU A 38 33.70 -17.07 -10.68
C LEU A 38 33.70 -16.26 -9.39
N ARG A 39 33.66 -14.92 -9.50
CA ARG A 39 33.63 -14.02 -8.34
C ARG A 39 32.39 -14.25 -7.48
N LEU A 40 31.25 -14.53 -8.10
CA LEU A 40 30.02 -14.86 -7.37
C LEU A 40 30.19 -16.14 -6.55
N LEU A 41 30.77 -17.20 -7.14
CA LEU A 41 30.98 -18.48 -6.45
C LEU A 41 32.08 -18.40 -5.38
N GLN A 42 33.06 -17.51 -5.54
CA GLN A 42 34.08 -17.25 -4.53
C GLN A 42 33.52 -16.48 -3.32
N GLU A 43 32.74 -15.42 -3.54
CA GLU A 43 32.22 -14.61 -2.44
C GLU A 43 30.96 -15.22 -1.78
N ALA A 44 30.21 -16.06 -2.50
CA ALA A 44 28.93 -16.59 -2.01
C ALA A 44 29.03 -17.44 -0.73
N PRO A 45 29.99 -18.38 -0.57
CA PRO A 45 30.10 -19.21 0.63
C PRO A 45 30.31 -18.35 1.88
N THR A 46 31.28 -17.42 1.84
CA THR A 46 31.57 -16.51 2.97
C THR A 46 30.35 -15.67 3.35
N LEU A 47 29.61 -15.18 2.36
CA LEU A 47 28.40 -14.41 2.59
C LEU A 47 27.23 -15.26 3.08
N TRP A 48 27.19 -16.55 2.72
CA TRP A 48 26.17 -17.51 3.17
C TRP A 48 26.39 -17.94 4.62
N ASP A 49 27.64 -18.20 5.00
CA ASP A 49 28.02 -18.59 6.35
C ASP A 49 27.88 -17.41 7.33
N ALA A 50 28.12 -16.19 6.85
CA ALA A 50 27.85 -14.98 7.61
C ALA A 50 26.35 -14.71 7.87
N LEU A 51 25.43 -15.43 7.20
CA LEU A 51 24.00 -15.28 7.44
C LEU A 51 23.55 -16.07 8.66
N THR A 52 22.81 -15.40 9.53
CA THR A 52 22.09 -16.10 10.60
C THR A 52 21.08 -17.10 10.03
N VAL A 53 20.83 -18.18 10.77
CA VAL A 53 19.84 -19.22 10.39
C VAL A 53 18.48 -18.62 10.05
N ALA A 54 18.06 -17.57 10.76
CA ALA A 54 16.83 -16.85 10.49
C ALA A 54 16.80 -16.21 9.09
N LYS A 55 17.93 -15.66 8.63
CA LYS A 55 18.07 -15.08 7.28
C LYS A 55 18.17 -16.18 6.23
N GLN A 56 18.90 -17.26 6.48
CA GLN A 56 18.95 -18.41 5.56
C GLN A 56 17.55 -19.00 5.33
N ARG A 57 16.70 -19.06 6.36
CA ARG A 57 15.29 -19.49 6.24
C ARG A 57 14.47 -18.64 5.26
N LEU A 58 14.85 -17.38 4.98
CA LEU A 58 14.16 -16.54 3.99
C LEU A 58 14.31 -17.07 2.55
N PHE A 59 15.35 -17.88 2.30
CA PHE A 59 15.64 -18.48 1.00
C PHE A 59 15.03 -19.87 0.83
N LYS A 60 14.38 -20.43 1.86
CA LYS A 60 13.64 -21.70 1.74
C LYS A 60 12.47 -21.55 0.75
N ARG A 61 12.31 -22.53 -0.12
CA ARG A 61 11.25 -22.58 -1.14
C ARG A 61 9.88 -22.26 -0.56
N ASP A 62 9.46 -22.96 0.49
CA ASP A 62 8.13 -22.78 1.09
C ASP A 62 7.92 -21.35 1.61
N ARG A 63 8.95 -20.72 2.15
CA ARG A 63 8.88 -19.34 2.65
C ARG A 63 8.76 -18.35 1.51
N ILE A 64 9.48 -18.57 0.41
CA ILE A 64 9.38 -17.75 -0.81
C ILE A 64 7.98 -17.92 -1.42
N LEU A 65 7.53 -19.15 -1.65
CA LEU A 65 6.22 -19.43 -2.24
C LEU A 65 5.08 -18.88 -1.37
N LYS A 66 5.11 -19.10 -0.05
CA LYS A 66 4.12 -18.54 0.89
C LYS A 66 4.09 -17.01 0.85
N ARG A 67 5.23 -16.35 0.60
CA ARG A 67 5.28 -14.90 0.41
C ARG A 67 4.71 -14.48 -0.95
N LEU A 68 5.05 -15.20 -2.01
CA LEU A 68 4.58 -14.92 -3.37
C LEU A 68 3.07 -15.09 -3.48
N THR A 69 2.46 -16.10 -2.85
CA THR A 69 1.00 -16.27 -2.81
C THR A 69 0.32 -15.17 -2.00
N ARG A 70 0.92 -14.73 -0.89
CA ARG A 70 0.37 -13.66 -0.03
C ARG A 70 0.48 -12.27 -0.63
N ARG A 71 1.51 -12.00 -1.46
CA ARG A 71 1.77 -10.68 -2.06
C ARG A 71 0.62 -10.10 -2.90
N PRO A 72 0.06 -10.82 -3.89
CA PRO A 72 -1.05 -10.32 -4.69
C PRO A 72 -2.31 -10.12 -3.83
N ILE A 73 -2.56 -11.02 -2.88
CA ILE A 73 -3.67 -10.90 -1.93
C ILE A 73 -3.52 -9.62 -1.09
N ALA A 74 -2.33 -9.37 -0.53
CA ALA A 74 -2.04 -8.16 0.24
C ALA A 74 -2.15 -6.88 -0.60
N ARG A 75 -1.64 -6.89 -1.83
CA ARG A 75 -1.78 -5.77 -2.78
C ARG A 75 -3.25 -5.48 -3.09
N ARG A 76 -4.06 -6.51 -3.35
CA ARG A 76 -5.50 -6.39 -3.62
C ARG A 76 -6.25 -5.83 -2.41
N ARG A 77 -5.95 -6.31 -1.20
CA ARG A 77 -6.52 -5.79 0.07
C ARG A 77 -6.17 -4.31 0.28
N ARG A 78 -4.91 -3.91 0.08
CA ARG A 78 -4.47 -2.50 0.22
C ARG A 78 -5.17 -1.57 -0.77
N ARG A 79 -5.25 -1.96 -2.04
CA ARG A 79 -5.98 -1.18 -3.08
C ARG A 79 -7.46 -1.04 -2.74
N ARG A 80 -8.12 -2.10 -2.28
CA ARG A 80 -9.51 -2.06 -1.82
C ARG A 80 -9.69 -1.09 -0.63
N ARG A 81 -8.79 -1.12 0.36
CA ARG A 81 -8.82 -0.20 1.50
C ARG A 81 -8.65 1.26 1.06
N GLN A 82 -7.69 1.54 0.18
CA GLN A 82 -7.50 2.89 -0.38
C GLN A 82 -8.74 3.38 -1.12
N ARG A 83 -9.36 2.53 -1.96
CA ARG A 83 -10.63 2.87 -2.64
C ARG A 83 -11.76 3.18 -1.65
N ARG A 84 -11.88 2.42 -0.55
CA ARG A 84 -12.88 2.70 0.51
C ARG A 84 -12.62 4.05 1.20
N ILE A 85 -11.37 4.35 1.53
CA ILE A 85 -11.00 5.64 2.14
C ILE A 85 -11.31 6.81 1.18
N LEU A 86 -10.92 6.68 -0.10
CA LEU A 86 -11.22 7.69 -1.11
C LEU A 86 -12.72 7.88 -1.33
N ARG A 87 -13.52 6.81 -1.30
CA ARG A 87 -15.00 6.91 -1.36
C ARG A 87 -15.57 7.59 -0.12
N ARG A 88 -15.08 7.25 1.07
CA ARG A 88 -15.49 7.92 2.33
C ARG A 88 -15.22 9.42 2.25
N ASN A 89 -14.05 9.82 1.75
CA ASN A 89 -13.69 11.23 1.61
C ASN A 89 -14.43 11.98 0.49
N ARG A 90 -15.09 11.28 -0.46
CA ARG A 90 -15.93 11.89 -1.50
C ARG A 90 -17.39 12.05 -1.10
N GLY A 91 -17.85 11.31 -0.09
CA GLY A 91 -19.23 11.34 0.42
C GLY A 91 -19.43 12.30 1.60
N LEU A 92 -18.36 12.87 2.17
CA LEU A 92 -18.51 14.01 3.07
C LEU A 92 -18.59 15.29 2.22
N PRO A 93 -19.66 16.09 2.33
CA PRO A 93 -19.61 17.45 1.82
C PRO A 93 -18.44 18.15 2.52
N ARG A 94 -17.65 18.89 1.74
CA ARG A 94 -16.56 19.76 2.21
C ARG A 94 -17.14 20.95 2.99
N ASN A 95 -17.96 20.69 4.00
CA ASN A 95 -18.62 21.71 4.80
C ASN A 95 -17.73 22.01 5.99
N GLY A 96 -16.92 23.06 5.82
CA GLY A 96 -16.07 23.57 6.88
C GLY A 96 -15.23 24.76 6.45
N HIS A 97 -15.73 25.62 5.56
CA HIS A 97 -15.44 27.04 5.79
C HIS A 97 -15.87 27.28 7.23
N ALA A 98 -14.93 27.55 8.13
CA ALA A 98 -15.25 27.95 9.49
C ALA A 98 -16.36 28.98 9.38
N GLN A 99 -17.55 28.67 9.92
CA GLN A 99 -18.59 29.67 10.05
C GLN A 99 -18.00 30.73 10.97
N VAL A 100 -17.39 31.75 10.37
CA VAL A 100 -17.04 32.98 11.06
C VAL A 100 -18.36 33.45 11.64
N ARG A 101 -18.48 33.36 12.98
CA ARG A 101 -19.59 33.91 13.74
C ARG A 101 -19.69 35.38 13.34
N ARG A 102 -20.63 35.72 12.47
CA ARG A 102 -20.92 37.12 12.17
C ARG A 102 -21.38 37.76 13.48
N PRO A 103 -20.76 38.87 13.94
CA PRO A 103 -21.23 39.57 15.12
C PRO A 103 -22.69 39.98 14.91
N ILE A 104 -23.49 39.83 15.96
CA ILE A 104 -24.96 39.96 15.98
C ILE A 104 -25.33 41.45 15.96
N TYR A 105 -24.83 42.23 15.00
CA TYR A 105 -25.31 43.59 14.77
C TYR A 105 -25.50 43.79 13.28
N LYS A 106 -26.77 43.65 12.88
CA LYS A 106 -27.46 44.07 11.65
C LYS A 106 -28.55 43.05 11.28
N ARG A 107 -29.42 42.74 12.24
CA ARG A 107 -30.77 42.24 11.92
C ARG A 107 -31.63 43.47 11.62
N ARG A 108 -31.65 43.92 10.37
CA ARG A 108 -32.75 44.78 9.89
C ARG A 108 -33.94 43.84 9.65
N PRO A 109 -35.10 44.02 10.29
CA PRO A 109 -36.24 43.14 10.07
C PRO A 109 -36.65 43.20 8.59
N PRO A 110 -36.88 42.06 7.91
CA PRO A 110 -37.45 42.08 6.57
C PRO A 110 -38.88 42.64 6.62
N ALA A 111 -39.20 43.54 5.69
CA ALA A 111 -40.51 44.15 5.59
C ALA A 111 -41.59 43.09 5.33
N ARG A 112 -42.68 43.14 6.10
CA ARG A 112 -43.84 42.25 5.99
C ARG A 112 -44.49 42.40 4.59
N SER A 113 -44.15 41.48 3.69
CA SER A 113 -44.88 41.30 2.43
C SER A 113 -46.28 40.76 2.73
N ARG A 114 -47.31 41.59 2.52
CA ARG A 114 -48.73 41.23 2.60
C ARG A 114 -49.05 40.11 1.60
N ARG A 115 -49.34 38.92 2.10
CA ARG A 115 -49.82 37.77 1.32
C ARG A 115 -51.26 38.04 0.87
N ARG A 116 -51.48 38.34 -0.41
CA ARG A 116 -52.82 38.41 -1.01
C ARG A 116 -53.48 37.02 -0.93
N LYS A 117 -54.64 36.97 -0.26
CA LYS A 117 -55.52 35.80 -0.14
C LYS A 117 -56.20 35.58 -1.50
N LYS A 118 -55.87 34.49 -2.21
CA LYS A 118 -56.64 34.08 -3.40
C LYS A 118 -57.78 33.19 -2.90
N VAL A 119 -58.97 33.77 -2.84
CA VAL A 119 -60.24 33.07 -2.60
C VAL A 119 -60.46 32.12 -3.77
N ARG A 120 -60.67 30.83 -3.49
CA ARG A 120 -61.14 29.85 -4.47
C ARG A 120 -62.65 29.70 -4.22
N ASN A 121 -63.45 30.23 -5.14
CA ASN A 121 -64.87 29.92 -5.27
C ASN A 121 -65.03 28.73 -6.23
N GLY A 122 -66.03 27.90 -5.97
CA GLY A 122 -66.51 26.78 -6.79
C GLY A 122 -67.29 25.85 -5.87
N SER A 123 -68.60 26.06 -5.70
CA SER A 123 -69.70 25.62 -6.60
C SER A 123 -69.83 24.11 -6.61
#